data_AF-A0A3D3CPW0-F1
#
_entry.id   AF-A0A3D3CPW0-F1
#
_cell.length_a   1.000
_cell.length_b   1.000
_cell.length_c   1.000
_cell.angle_alpha   90.00
_cell.angle_beta   90.00
_cell.angle_gamma   90.00
#
_symmetry.space_group_name_H-M   'P 1'
#
loop_
_entity.id
_entity.type
_entity.pdbx_description
1 polymer ?
#
loop_
_entity_poly.entity_id
_entity_poly.type
_entity_poly.pdbx_seq_one_letter_code
_entity_poly.pdbx_strand_id
1 'polypeptide(L)'
;DGSPHMFSPENVMDIQRSIGGDIIMAFDECPAFGTGYEYAEKSMHLTHRWLDRCFQRFHETPGRYGFTQHLFPIVQGGIFENLRRESCAYISSKNASGNAIGG
;
A
#
# COMPACT_ATOMS: atom_id res chain seq x y z
N ASP A 1 -1.42 9.73 -23.67
CA ASP A 1 -2.01 9.50 -25.01
C ASP A 1 -3.52 9.17 -24.94
N GLY A 2 -4.15 9.19 -23.76
CA GLY A 2 -5.57 8.85 -23.61
C GLY A 2 -5.84 7.34 -23.59
N SER A 3 -4.79 6.52 -23.63
CA SER A 3 -4.94 5.07 -23.55
C SER A 3 -5.26 4.62 -22.11
N PRO A 4 -6.06 3.56 -21.95
CA PRO A 4 -6.32 2.99 -20.64
C PRO A 4 -5.07 2.28 -20.12
N HIS A 5 -4.74 2.52 -18.86
CA HIS A 5 -3.66 1.82 -18.17
C HIS A 5 -4.23 1.09 -16.96
N MET A 6 -3.79 -0.15 -16.77
CA MET A 6 -4.17 -0.95 -15.61
C MET A 6 -3.09 -0.83 -14.54
N PHE A 7 -3.48 -0.49 -13.32
CA PHE A 7 -2.62 -0.54 -12.16
C PHE A 7 -3.07 -1.66 -11.22
N SER A 8 -2.14 -2.53 -10.87
CA SER A 8 -2.30 -3.61 -9.90
C SER A 8 -1.20 -3.52 -8.84
N PRO A 9 -1.38 -4.12 -7.66
CA PRO A 9 -0.32 -4.23 -6.67
C PRO A 9 1.02 -4.67 -7.26
N GLU A 10 1.01 -5.71 -8.10
CA GLU A 10 2.23 -6.29 -8.66
C GLU A 10 2.92 -5.34 -9.64
N ASN A 11 2.17 -4.78 -10.59
CA ASN A 11 2.78 -3.94 -11.61
C ASN A 11 3.24 -2.59 -11.05
N VAL A 12 2.59 -2.06 -10.01
CA VAL A 12 3.01 -0.84 -9.33
C VAL A 12 4.30 -1.06 -8.55
N MET A 13 4.51 -2.24 -7.95
CA MET A 13 5.80 -2.59 -7.34
C MET A 13 6.91 -2.64 -8.40
N ASP A 14 6.64 -3.26 -9.54
CA ASP A 14 7.63 -3.39 -10.63
C ASP A 14 7.98 -2.03 -11.25
N ILE A 15 6.99 -1.15 -11.40
CA ILE A 15 7.18 0.21 -11.90
C ILE A 15 8.04 1.02 -10.93
N GLN A 16 7.68 1.07 -9.64
CA GLN A 16 8.45 1.83 -8.64
C GLN A 16 9.88 1.29 -8.49
N ARG A 17 10.06 -0.03 -8.56
CA ARG A 17 11.37 -0.68 -8.56
C ARG A 17 12.21 -0.29 -9.78
N SER A 18 11.58 -0.22 -10.96
CA SER A 18 12.23 0.19 -12.21
C SER A 18 12.54 1.69 -12.26
N ILE A 19 11.76 2.52 -11.58
CA ILE A 19 12.10 3.93 -11.38
C ILE A 19 13.34 4.06 -10.47
N GLY A 20 13.56 3.09 -9.59
CA GLY A 20 14.68 3.08 -8.65
C GLY A 20 14.38 3.78 -7.33
N GLY A 21 13.12 3.76 -6.89
CA GLY A 21 12.74 4.36 -5.60
C GLY A 21 13.40 3.63 -4.43
N ASP A 22 14.09 4.37 -3.56
CA ASP A 22 14.65 3.85 -2.30
C ASP A 22 13.54 3.48 -1.30
N ILE A 23 12.44 4.24 -1.32
CA ILE A 23 11.22 3.98 -0.56
C ILE A 23 10.07 3.80 -1.56
N ILE A 24 9.57 2.59 -1.62
CA ILE A 24 8.44 2.17 -2.44
C ILE A 24 7.20 2.19 -1.56
N MET A 25 6.13 2.80 -2.05
CA MET A 25 4.85 2.86 -1.36
C MET A 25 3.97 1.68 -1.77
N ALA A 26 3.34 1.02 -0.81
CA ALA A 26 2.37 -0.04 -1.10
C ALA A 26 1.18 0.53 -1.89
N PHE A 27 0.61 -0.29 -2.78
CA PHE A 27 -0.59 0.07 -3.51
C PHE A 27 -1.81 -0.01 -2.58
N ASP A 28 -2.56 1.08 -2.47
CA ASP A 28 -3.71 1.21 -1.57
C ASP A 28 -4.93 1.81 -2.27
N GLU A 29 -6.07 1.72 -1.59
CA GLU A 29 -7.29 2.44 -1.95
C GLU A 29 -7.54 3.52 -0.89
N CYS A 30 -7.49 4.79 -1.30
CA CYS A 30 -7.87 5.91 -0.45
C CYS A 30 -9.35 6.26 -0.66
N PRO A 31 -10.26 5.92 0.28
CA PRO A 31 -11.65 6.34 0.19
C PRO A 31 -11.74 7.87 0.29
N ALA A 32 -12.68 8.48 -0.44
CA ALA A 32 -12.88 9.92 -0.43
C ALA A 32 -13.33 10.43 0.95
N PHE A 33 -13.01 11.68 1.27
CA PHE A 33 -13.49 12.32 2.50
C PHE A 33 -15.03 12.36 2.53
N GLY A 34 -15.62 12.07 3.70
CA GLY A 34 -17.07 11.98 3.86
C GLY A 34 -17.70 10.66 3.42
N THR A 35 -16.89 9.66 3.03
CA THR A 35 -17.37 8.30 2.81
C THR A 35 -17.92 7.68 4.11
N GLY A 36 -18.97 6.89 3.98
CA GLY A 36 -19.58 6.19 5.11
C GLY A 36 -18.66 5.11 5.69
N TYR A 37 -18.91 4.77 6.96
CA TYR A 37 -18.14 3.77 7.70
C TYR A 37 -17.94 2.45 6.93
N GLU A 38 -19.02 1.88 6.39
CA GLU A 38 -18.97 0.59 5.67
C GLU A 38 -18.08 0.63 4.43
N TYR A 39 -18.04 1.77 3.74
CA TYR A 39 -17.16 1.93 2.58
C TYR A 39 -15.70 2.05 3.02
N ALA A 40 -15.43 2.86 4.05
CA ALA A 40 -14.09 3.00 4.60
C ALA A 40 -13.54 1.66 5.11
N GLU A 41 -14.36 0.84 5.75
CA GLU A 41 -14.01 -0.52 6.20
C GLU A 41 -13.67 -1.43 5.02
N LYS A 42 -14.52 -1.45 3.98
CA LYS A 42 -14.26 -2.23 2.76
C LYS A 42 -12.96 -1.82 2.06
N SER A 43 -12.71 -0.52 1.92
CA SER A 43 -11.50 0.02 1.29
C SER A 43 -10.24 -0.25 2.12
N MET A 44 -10.34 -0.17 3.45
CA MET A 44 -9.26 -0.56 4.35
C MET A 44 -8.91 -2.06 4.18
N HIS A 45 -9.90 -2.95 4.19
CA HIS A 45 -9.64 -4.38 3.97
C HIS A 45 -9.10 -4.68 2.56
N LEU A 46 -9.51 -3.91 1.54
CA LEU A 46 -8.94 -4.02 0.20
C LEU A 46 -7.46 -3.63 0.21
N THR A 47 -7.13 -2.51 0.84
CA THR A 47 -5.75 -2.06 1.06
C THR A 47 -4.92 -3.13 1.77
N HIS A 48 -5.46 -3.81 2.79
CA HIS A 48 -4.77 -4.91 3.47
C HIS A 48 -4.47 -6.09 2.55
N ARG A 49 -5.43 -6.51 1.73
CA ARG A 49 -5.22 -7.58 0.74
C ARG A 49 -4.21 -7.20 -0.33
N TRP A 50 -4.23 -5.94 -0.77
CA TRP A 50 -3.26 -5.42 -1.74
C TRP A 50 -1.87 -5.29 -1.14
N LEU A 51 -1.76 -4.95 0.14
CA LEU A 51 -0.50 -4.90 0.85
C LEU A 51 0.20 -6.26 0.85
N ASP A 52 -0.53 -7.35 1.09
CA ASP A 52 0.05 -8.71 1.04
C ASP A 52 0.62 -9.03 -0.33
N ARG A 53 -0.12 -8.67 -1.39
CA ARG A 53 0.32 -8.82 -2.78
C ARG A 53 1.53 -7.96 -3.09
N CYS A 54 1.59 -6.73 -2.55
CA CYS A 54 2.75 -5.86 -2.68
C CYS A 54 3.98 -6.48 -2.03
N PHE A 55 3.87 -6.96 -0.78
CA PHE A 55 4.98 -7.63 -0.09
C PHE A 55 5.43 -8.88 -0.82
N GLN A 56 4.50 -9.74 -1.24
CA GLN A 56 4.82 -10.93 -2.01
C GLN A 56 5.61 -10.56 -3.26
N ARG A 57 5.10 -9.65 -4.09
CA ARG A 57 5.80 -9.23 -5.31
C ARG A 57 7.15 -8.58 -5.02
N PHE A 58 7.21 -7.78 -3.96
CA PHE A 58 8.41 -7.08 -3.55
C PHE A 58 9.52 -8.05 -3.11
N HIS A 59 9.17 -9.17 -2.47
CA HIS A 59 10.12 -10.21 -2.08
C HIS A 59 10.50 -11.15 -3.23
N GLU A 60 9.61 -11.37 -4.19
CA GLU A 60 9.88 -12.20 -5.37
C GLU A 60 10.82 -11.52 -6.39
N THR A 61 11.03 -10.22 -6.27
CA THR A 61 11.85 -9.45 -7.21
C THR A 61 13.11 -8.91 -6.52
N PRO A 62 14.29 -8.94 -7.18
CA PRO A 62 15.52 -8.40 -6.61
C PRO A 62 15.55 -6.87 -6.70
N GLY A 63 16.24 -6.20 -5.76
CA GLY A 63 16.47 -4.76 -5.83
C GLY A 63 17.22 -4.35 -7.09
N ARG A 64 17.06 -3.10 -7.54
CA ARG A 64 17.75 -2.55 -8.72
C ARG A 64 18.79 -1.51 -8.35
N TYR A 65 19.70 -1.24 -9.28
CA TYR A 65 20.68 -0.14 -9.22
C TYR A 65 21.71 -0.20 -8.08
N GLY A 66 21.78 -1.31 -7.33
CA GLY A 66 22.80 -1.52 -6.30
C GLY A 66 22.52 -0.84 -4.96
N PHE A 67 21.32 -0.27 -4.78
CA PHE A 67 20.87 0.34 -3.53
C PHE A 67 19.77 -0.49 -2.88
N THR A 68 19.60 -0.33 -1.56
CA THR A 68 18.51 -1.00 -0.84
C THR A 68 17.22 -0.27 -1.11
N GLN A 69 16.19 -1.01 -1.50
CA GLN A 69 14.83 -0.49 -1.65
C GLN A 69 14.00 -1.01 -0.49
N HIS A 70 13.10 -0.19 0.04
CA HIS A 70 12.21 -0.51 1.16
C HIS A 70 10.75 -0.37 0.74
N LEU A 71 9.86 -1.22 1.27
CA LEU A 71 8.42 -1.12 1.05
C LEU A 71 7.72 -0.56 2.28
N PHE A 72 6.96 0.52 2.11
CA PHE A 72 6.20 1.19 3.17
C PHE A 72 4.70 0.89 3.02
N PRO A 73 4.09 0.13 3.94
CA PRO A 73 2.64 0.01 4.05
C PRO A 73 1.97 1.34 4.43
N ILE A 74 0.68 1.47 4.09
CA ILE A 74 -0.11 2.69 4.28
C ILE A 74 -1.33 2.38 5.15
N VAL A 75 -1.42 3.03 6.32
CA VAL A 75 -2.58 2.94 7.21
C VAL A 75 -3.74 3.71 6.62
N GLN A 76 -4.81 2.98 6.29
CA GLN A 76 -6.12 3.50 5.91
C GLN A 76 -7.16 3.34 7.04
N GLY A 77 -8.36 3.88 6.85
CA GLY A 77 -9.46 3.83 7.83
C GLY A 77 -10.29 5.11 7.90
N GLY A 78 -9.98 6.12 7.08
CA GLY A 78 -10.67 7.40 7.05
C GLY A 78 -10.59 8.13 8.40
N ILE A 79 -11.70 8.73 8.83
CA ILE A 79 -11.79 9.44 10.11
C ILE A 79 -12.17 8.53 11.29
N PHE A 80 -12.36 7.23 11.05
CA PHE A 80 -12.91 6.31 12.04
C PHE A 80 -11.79 5.69 12.88
N GLU A 81 -11.76 6.00 14.17
CA GLU A 81 -10.69 5.59 15.09
C GLU A 81 -10.52 4.06 15.16
N ASN A 82 -11.63 3.32 15.20
CA ASN A 82 -11.60 1.87 15.31
C ASN A 82 -11.00 1.21 14.04
N LEU A 83 -11.34 1.71 12.85
CA LEU A 83 -10.74 1.25 11.59
C LEU A 83 -9.25 1.61 11.53
N ARG A 84 -8.88 2.83 11.95
CA ARG A 84 -7.47 3.23 12.05
C ARG A 84 -6.69 2.32 13.00
N ARG A 85 -7.28 1.96 14.14
CA ARG A 85 -6.66 1.06 15.13
C ARG A 85 -6.45 -0.34 14.57
N GLU A 86 -7.47 -0.89 13.91
CA GLU A 86 -7.39 -2.18 13.23
C GLU A 86 -6.30 -2.17 12.15
N SER A 87 -6.31 -1.14 11.31
CA SER A 87 -5.35 -0.97 10.23
C SER A 87 -3.92 -0.82 10.74
N CYS A 88 -3.70 -0.04 11.80
CA CYS A 88 -2.41 0.07 12.48
C CYS A 88 -1.91 -1.28 13.02
N ALA A 89 -2.79 -2.07 13.66
CA ALA A 89 -2.43 -3.38 14.17
C ALA A 89 -2.03 -4.34 13.02
N TYR A 90 -2.81 -4.34 11.93
CA TYR A 90 -2.50 -5.14 10.75
C TYR A 90 -1.16 -4.75 10.12
N ILE A 91 -0.95 -3.46 9.89
CA ILE A 91 0.23 -2.93 9.19
C ILE A 91 1.51 -3.11 10.01
N SER A 92 1.45 -2.82 11.32
CA SER A 92 2.60 -3.04 12.21
C SER A 92 3.01 -4.51 12.27
N SER A 93 2.07 -5.45 12.14
CA SER A 93 2.38 -6.88 12.10
C SER A 93 3.27 -7.31 10.92
N LYS A 94 3.34 -6.49 9.86
CA LYS A 94 4.20 -6.75 8.69
C LYS A 94 5.68 -6.46 8.95
N ASN A 95 6.01 -5.78 10.05
CA ASN A 95 7.39 -5.43 10.44
C ASN A 95 8.18 -4.75 9.31
N ALA A 96 7.52 -3.83 8.59
CA ALA A 96 8.14 -3.03 7.55
C ALA A 96 9.15 -2.04 8.13
N SER A 97 10.07 -1.53 7.29
CA SER A 97 11.07 -0.52 7.69
C SER A 97 10.45 0.82 8.07
N GLY A 98 9.22 1.08 7.65
CA GLY A 98 8.44 2.25 8.03
C GLY A 98 6.97 2.05 7.69
N ASN A 99 6.11 2.86 8.31
CA ASN A 99 4.66 2.83 8.08
C ASN A 99 4.19 4.24 7.75
N ALA A 100 3.39 4.39 6.70
CA ALA A 100 2.75 5.65 6.34
C ALA A 100 1.32 5.73 6.89
N ILE A 101 0.82 6.95 7.04
CA ILE A 101 -0.56 7.24 7.42
C ILE A 101 -1.22 7.90 6.20
N GLY A 102 -2.15 7.20 5.56
CA GLY A 102 -2.91 7.69 4.41
C GLY A 102 -4.31 8.14 4.80
N GLY A 103 -4.92 8.95 3.91
CA GLY A 103 -6.29 9.48 4.05
C GLY A 103 -6.60 10.09 5.41
#